data_AF-A0A3C1DNF7-F1
#
_entry.id   AF-A0A3C1DNF7-F1
#
_cell.length_a   1.000
_cell.length_b   1.000
_cell.length_c   1.000
_cell.angle_alpha   90.00
_cell.angle_beta   90.00
_cell.angle_gamma   90.00
#
_symmetry.space_group_name_H-M   'P 1'
#
loop_
_entity.id
_entity.type
_entity.pdbx_description
1 polymer ?
#
loop_
_entity_poly.entity_id
_entity_poly.type
_entity_poly.pdbx_seq_one_letter_code
_entity_poly.pdbx_strand_id
1 'polypeptide(L)'
;MGRPKITRRTIGENPLDVLIASPAKKAPAPPPPSTNGKAPTTSGETTRATFYLPIELLEDARNAVVALSGPPVRLTLTKLAENAFRAEVERLKRKHNDGKTFPQRDEDPRVGRPIGAKTRKRATSR
;
A
#
# COMPACT_ATOMS: atom_id res chain seq x y z
N MET A 1 -6.47 46.56 39.38
CA MET A 1 -7.75 46.23 38.73
C MET A 1 -7.49 45.24 37.60
N GLY A 2 -7.62 43.94 37.85
CA GLY A 2 -7.42 42.89 36.84
C GLY A 2 -8.70 42.08 36.69
N ARG A 3 -9.33 42.13 35.51
CA ARG A 3 -10.45 41.25 35.17
C ARG A 3 -9.89 39.98 34.50
N PRO A 4 -10.37 38.77 34.88
CA PRO A 4 -9.80 37.50 34.45
C PRO A 4 -10.19 37.15 33.00
N LYS A 5 -9.24 36.64 32.21
CA LYS A 5 -9.56 35.94 30.96
C LYS A 5 -9.77 34.47 31.27
N ILE A 6 -11.05 34.10 31.37
CA ILE A 6 -11.54 32.76 31.63
C ILE A 6 -11.14 31.82 30.49
N THR A 7 -10.48 30.73 30.86
CA THR A 7 -10.23 29.52 30.09
C THR A 7 -11.58 28.89 29.72
N ARG A 8 -11.92 28.85 28.42
CA ARG A 8 -13.03 28.01 27.94
C ARG A 8 -12.47 26.76 27.27
N ARG A 9 -12.39 25.68 28.05
CA ARG A 9 -12.42 24.31 27.53
C ARG A 9 -13.86 24.05 27.06
N THR A 10 -14.01 23.72 25.78
CA THR A 10 -15.16 23.02 25.20
C THR A 10 -14.58 22.10 24.12
N ILE A 11 -14.41 20.81 24.44
CA ILE A 11 -15.20 19.69 23.88
C ILE A 11 -14.97 19.65 22.35
N GLY A 12 -14.09 18.81 21.83
CA GLY A 12 -14.09 17.37 22.09
C GLY A 12 -15.30 16.70 21.40
N GLU A 13 -15.59 17.08 20.17
CA GLU A 13 -16.53 16.38 19.29
C GLU A 13 -15.84 16.19 17.94
N ASN A 14 -15.11 15.08 17.83
CA ASN A 14 -14.86 14.48 16.53
C ASN A 14 -16.21 13.88 16.08
N PRO A 15 -16.80 14.35 14.97
CA PRO A 15 -18.13 13.91 14.53
C PRO A 15 -18.20 12.43 14.10
N LEU A 16 -17.07 11.71 14.16
CA LEU A 16 -17.00 10.29 13.85
C LEU A 16 -17.33 9.38 15.05
N ASP A 17 -17.42 9.90 16.28
CA ASP A 17 -17.75 9.08 17.46
C ASP A 17 -19.25 8.76 17.60
N VAL A 18 -20.12 9.52 16.91
CA VAL A 18 -21.58 9.31 16.93
C VAL A 18 -22.00 7.99 16.24
N LEU A 19 -21.15 7.43 15.38
CA LEU A 19 -21.49 6.21 14.62
C LEU A 19 -20.80 4.93 15.13
N ILE A 20 -20.01 4.97 16.20
CA ILE A 20 -19.26 3.79 16.71
C ILE A 20 -19.79 3.30 18.08
N ALA A 21 -20.93 3.80 18.56
CA ALA A 21 -21.55 3.29 19.78
C ALA A 21 -22.76 2.38 19.47
N SER A 22 -22.50 1.10 19.18
CA SER A 22 -23.47 0.02 19.44
C SER A 22 -23.30 -0.48 20.88
N PRO A 23 -24.38 -0.60 21.68
CA PRO A 23 -24.29 -1.05 23.06
C PRO A 23 -24.40 -2.58 23.18
N ALA A 24 -24.05 -3.04 24.40
CA ALA A 24 -24.41 -4.29 25.06
C ALA A 24 -23.42 -5.47 25.00
N LYS A 25 -22.75 -5.65 26.14
CA LYS A 25 -22.22 -6.93 26.64
C LYS A 25 -23.28 -8.04 26.61
N LYS A 26 -22.95 -9.18 26.02
CA LYS A 26 -23.31 -10.52 26.53
C LYS A 26 -22.36 -11.57 25.94
N ALA A 27 -21.50 -12.16 26.76
CA ALA A 27 -20.94 -13.49 26.47
C ALA A 27 -22.05 -14.52 26.76
N PRO A 28 -22.23 -15.63 25.99
CA PRO A 28 -21.20 -16.67 25.84
C PRO A 28 -21.20 -17.47 24.50
N ALA A 29 -20.32 -18.48 24.47
CA ALA A 29 -20.08 -19.58 23.51
C ALA A 29 -18.96 -19.34 22.47
N PRO A 30 -17.91 -20.19 22.42
CA PRO A 30 -16.92 -20.13 21.36
C PRO A 30 -17.57 -20.50 20.02
N PRO A 31 -17.32 -19.76 18.93
CA PRO A 31 -17.81 -20.13 17.62
C PRO A 31 -17.18 -21.46 17.18
N PRO A 32 -17.91 -22.35 16.48
CA PRO A 32 -17.31 -23.52 15.85
C PRO A 32 -16.19 -23.07 14.91
N PRO A 33 -15.09 -23.85 14.76
CA PRO A 33 -14.04 -23.52 13.83
C PRO A 33 -14.61 -23.55 12.41
N SER A 34 -14.99 -22.38 11.90
CA SER A 34 -15.33 -22.21 10.49
C SER A 34 -14.03 -22.38 9.71
N THR A 35 -13.85 -23.57 9.16
CA THR A 35 -12.79 -23.96 8.24
C THR A 35 -12.97 -23.22 6.92
N ASN A 36 -12.81 -21.90 6.94
CA ASN A 36 -12.53 -21.15 5.73
C ASN A 36 -11.08 -21.44 5.37
N GLY A 37 -10.91 -22.30 4.37
CA GLY A 37 -9.63 -22.67 3.79
C GLY A 37 -8.80 -21.43 3.50
N LYS A 38 -7.93 -21.10 4.45
CA LYS A 38 -6.81 -20.19 4.25
C LYS A 38 -5.88 -20.92 3.30
N ALA A 39 -6.11 -20.74 2.00
CA ALA A 39 -5.11 -21.04 0.98
C ALA A 39 -3.78 -20.46 1.49
N PRO A 40 -2.67 -21.20 1.38
CA PRO A 40 -1.41 -20.82 2.00
C PRO A 40 -0.94 -19.52 1.36
N THR A 41 -1.24 -18.40 2.01
CA THR A 41 -0.63 -17.12 1.67
C THR A 41 0.80 -17.25 2.14
N THR A 42 1.69 -17.63 1.22
CA THR A 42 3.07 -17.15 1.27
C THR A 42 2.94 -15.63 1.38
N SER A 43 2.96 -15.11 2.60
CA SER A 43 2.94 -13.68 2.89
C SER A 43 4.30 -13.15 2.48
N GLY A 44 4.53 -13.11 1.17
CA GLY A 44 5.68 -12.49 0.58
C GLY A 44 5.66 -11.04 0.98
N GLU A 45 6.81 -10.55 1.43
CA GLU A 45 7.00 -9.15 1.76
C GLU A 45 6.64 -8.31 0.53
N THR A 46 5.63 -7.44 0.67
CA THR A 46 5.23 -6.51 -0.39
C THR A 46 5.93 -5.18 -0.17
N THR A 47 6.59 -4.66 -1.20
CA THR A 47 7.22 -3.33 -1.19
C THR A 47 6.53 -2.36 -2.14
N ARG A 48 6.69 -1.05 -1.90
CA ARG A 48 6.14 0.01 -2.77
C ARG A 48 7.15 0.36 -3.86
N ALA A 49 6.69 0.36 -5.10
CA ALA A 49 7.43 0.90 -6.24
C ALA A 49 6.64 2.04 -6.90
N THR A 50 7.33 3.09 -7.33
CA THR A 50 6.74 4.25 -8.02
C THR A 50 7.36 4.36 -9.41
N PHE A 51 6.52 4.49 -10.43
CA PHE A 51 6.93 4.60 -11.83
C PHE A 51 6.25 5.79 -12.48
N TYR A 52 6.88 6.36 -13.50
CA TYR A 52 6.24 7.32 -14.40
C TYR A 52 5.66 6.55 -15.58
N LEU A 53 4.36 6.74 -15.84
CA LEU A 53 3.63 6.11 -16.93
C LEU A 53 2.94 7.20 -17.76
N PRO A 54 2.74 6.98 -19.08
CA PRO A 54 1.83 7.81 -19.86
C PRO A 54 0.44 7.84 -19.22
N ILE A 55 -0.19 9.01 -19.22
CA ILE A 55 -1.50 9.22 -18.59
C ILE A 55 -2.55 8.29 -19.21
N GLU A 56 -2.61 8.24 -20.54
CA GLU A 56 -3.55 7.40 -21.28
C GLU A 56 -3.48 5.92 -20.86
N LEU A 57 -2.25 5.39 -20.73
CA LEU A 57 -2.04 4.00 -20.31
C LEU A 57 -2.55 3.74 -18.89
N LEU A 58 -2.35 4.71 -17.98
CA LEU A 58 -2.81 4.57 -16.60
C LEU A 58 -4.33 4.65 -16.51
N GLU A 59 -4.98 5.50 -17.32
CA GLU A 59 -6.44 5.58 -17.39
C GLU A 59 -7.05 4.29 -17.95
N ASP A 60 -6.48 3.75 -19.02
CA ASP A 60 -6.94 2.46 -19.57
C ASP A 60 -6.81 1.32 -18.53
N ALA A 61 -5.70 1.29 -17.79
CA ALA A 61 -5.51 0.33 -16.71
C ALA A 61 -6.54 0.49 -15.58
N ARG A 62 -6.90 1.74 -15.21
CA ARG A 62 -7.94 2.02 -14.22
C ARG A 62 -9.31 1.57 -14.71
N ASN A 63 -9.66 1.89 -15.96
CA ASN A 63 -10.91 1.48 -16.59
C ASN A 63 -11.06 -0.04 -16.59
N ALA A 64 -10.01 -0.78 -16.98
CA ALA A 64 -10.00 -2.24 -16.95
C ALA A 64 -10.20 -2.81 -15.54
N VAL A 65 -9.55 -2.23 -14.54
CA VAL A 65 -9.72 -2.64 -13.14
C VAL A 65 -11.14 -2.39 -12.65
N VAL A 66 -11.72 -1.23 -12.95
CA VAL A 66 -13.11 -0.93 -12.57
C VAL A 66 -14.07 -1.95 -13.20
N ALA A 67 -13.92 -2.23 -14.50
CA ALA A 67 -14.72 -3.22 -15.22
C ALA A 67 -14.61 -4.65 -14.65
N LEU A 68 -13.44 -5.01 -14.10
CA LEU A 68 -13.12 -6.35 -13.60
C LEU A 68 -13.03 -6.44 -12.06
N SER A 69 -13.44 -5.39 -11.36
CA SER A 69 -13.35 -5.30 -9.89
C SER A 69 -14.38 -6.19 -9.18
N GLY A 70 -15.45 -6.58 -9.89
CA GLY A 70 -16.49 -7.47 -9.38
C GLY A 70 -16.12 -8.96 -9.44
N PRO A 71 -16.95 -9.83 -8.82
CA PRO A 71 -16.86 -11.26 -9.05
C PRO A 71 -17.02 -11.60 -10.54
N PRO A 72 -16.34 -12.65 -11.06
CA PRO A 72 -15.48 -13.59 -10.33
C PRO A 72 -14.03 -13.11 -10.18
N VAL A 73 -13.61 -12.07 -10.90
CA VAL A 73 -12.18 -11.73 -11.08
C VAL A 73 -11.61 -10.95 -9.90
N ARG A 74 -12.37 -10.01 -9.33
CA ARG A 74 -11.93 -9.14 -8.23
C ARG A 74 -10.57 -8.48 -8.49
N LEU A 75 -10.39 -7.95 -9.69
CA LEU A 75 -9.12 -7.37 -10.12
C LEU A 75 -8.82 -6.07 -9.35
N THR A 76 -7.55 -5.86 -9.06
CA THR A 76 -7.03 -4.61 -8.49
C THR A 76 -5.85 -4.12 -9.32
N LEU A 77 -5.51 -2.82 -9.24
CA LEU A 77 -4.34 -2.26 -9.92
C LEU A 77 -3.04 -2.97 -9.50
N THR A 78 -2.91 -3.31 -8.21
CA THR A 78 -1.76 -4.09 -7.71
C THR A 78 -1.68 -5.45 -8.37
N LYS A 79 -2.81 -6.16 -8.50
CA LYS A 79 -2.80 -7.49 -9.11
C LYS A 79 -2.55 -7.44 -10.62
N LEU A 80 -3.12 -6.44 -11.29
CA LEU A 80 -2.83 -6.17 -12.70
C LEU A 80 -1.32 -5.93 -12.91
N ALA A 81 -0.71 -5.06 -12.09
CA ALA A 81 0.72 -4.76 -12.17
C ALA A 81 1.58 -6.00 -11.88
N GLU A 82 1.25 -6.77 -10.84
CA GLU A 82 1.95 -8.01 -10.51
C GLU A 82 1.92 -9.00 -11.68
N ASN A 83 0.74 -9.23 -12.25
CA ASN A 83 0.57 -10.15 -13.38
C ASN A 83 1.32 -9.67 -14.62
N ALA A 84 1.26 -8.37 -14.93
CA ALA A 84 1.98 -7.78 -16.05
C ALA A 84 3.49 -7.93 -15.89
N PHE A 85 4.04 -7.64 -14.71
CA PHE A 85 5.46 -7.82 -14.45
C PHE A 85 5.89 -9.28 -14.52
N ARG A 86 5.12 -10.22 -13.96
CA ARG A 86 5.42 -11.65 -14.07
C ARG A 86 5.43 -12.11 -15.52
N ALA A 87 4.38 -11.77 -16.28
CA ALA A 87 4.27 -12.16 -17.68
C ALA A 87 5.41 -11.58 -18.52
N GLU A 88 5.75 -10.31 -18.32
CA GLU A 88 6.80 -9.65 -19.07
C GLU A 88 8.19 -10.17 -18.71
N VAL A 89 8.48 -10.42 -17.43
CA VAL A 89 9.74 -11.03 -17.01
C VAL A 89 9.88 -12.43 -17.60
N GLU A 90 8.83 -13.25 -17.60
CA GLU A 90 8.86 -14.57 -18.24
C GLU A 90 9.08 -14.47 -19.76
N ARG A 91 8.45 -13.49 -20.41
CA ARG A 91 8.68 -13.19 -21.84
C ARG A 91 10.14 -12.82 -22.10
N LEU A 92 10.74 -12.00 -21.22
CA LEU A 92 12.13 -11.58 -21.31
C LEU A 92 13.11 -12.74 -21.06
N LYS A 93 12.84 -13.59 -20.05
CA LYS A 93 13.65 -14.81 -19.81
C LYS A 93 13.68 -15.70 -21.06
N ARG A 94 12.52 -15.95 -21.66
CA ARG A 94 12.42 -16.76 -22.88
C ARG A 94 13.13 -16.13 -24.07
N LYS A 95 13.04 -14.80 -24.22
CA LYS A 95 13.62 -14.09 -25.38
C LYS A 95 15.13 -13.87 -25.26
N HIS A 96 15.64 -13.68 -24.06
CA HIS A 96 17.00 -13.17 -23.84
C HIS A 96 17.88 -14.05 -22.95
N ASN A 97 17.32 -15.08 -22.31
CA ASN A 97 18.05 -15.90 -21.34
C ASN A 97 17.69 -17.39 -21.45
N ASP A 98 17.30 -17.86 -22.64
CA ASP A 98 16.92 -19.26 -22.92
C ASP A 98 15.85 -19.83 -21.97
N GLY A 99 14.97 -18.96 -21.47
CA GLY A 99 13.96 -19.34 -20.48
C GLY A 99 14.49 -19.52 -19.06
N LYS A 100 15.79 -19.33 -18.83
CA LYS A 100 16.41 -19.38 -17.49
C LYS A 100 16.13 -18.10 -16.72
N THR A 101 16.20 -18.17 -15.40
CA THR A 101 16.08 -17.00 -14.52
C THR A 101 17.28 -16.07 -14.67
N PHE A 102 17.05 -14.76 -14.64
CA PHE A 102 18.12 -13.76 -14.65
C PHE A 102 18.98 -13.88 -13.38
N PRO A 103 20.30 -13.65 -13.46
CA PRO A 103 21.16 -13.69 -12.29
C PRO A 103 20.72 -12.64 -11.26
N GLN A 104 20.92 -12.94 -9.98
CA GLN A 104 20.73 -11.97 -8.91
C GLN A 104 21.73 -10.83 -9.11
N ARG A 105 21.28 -9.59 -8.96
CA ARG A 105 22.16 -8.41 -9.03
C ARG A 105 23.14 -8.40 -7.86
N ASP A 106 24.40 -8.10 -8.12
CA ASP A 106 25.44 -7.95 -7.09
C ASP A 106 25.34 -6.62 -6.33
N GLU A 107 24.74 -5.60 -6.95
CA GLU A 107 24.52 -4.28 -6.37
C GLU A 107 23.03 -3.89 -6.42
N ASP A 108 22.54 -3.24 -5.36
CA ASP A 108 21.27 -2.55 -5.43
C ASP A 108 21.38 -1.39 -6.44
N PRO A 109 20.40 -1.25 -7.37
CA PRO A 109 20.38 -0.15 -8.31
C PRO A 109 20.51 1.14 -7.52
N ARG A 110 21.47 1.99 -7.88
CA ARG A 110 21.60 3.33 -7.30
C ARG A 110 20.29 4.06 -7.59
N VAL A 111 19.41 4.10 -6.59
CA VAL A 111 18.25 4.98 -6.61
C VAL A 111 18.84 6.37 -6.79
N GLY A 112 18.50 7.04 -7.89
CA GLY A 112 18.93 8.42 -8.11
C GLY A 112 18.70 9.27 -6.86
N ARG A 113 19.61 10.21 -6.60
CA ARG A 113 19.69 10.99 -5.37
C ARG A 113 18.29 11.45 -4.90
N PRO A 114 17.84 11.11 -3.67
CA PRO A 114 16.58 11.62 -3.16
C PRO A 114 16.64 13.15 -3.07
N ILE A 115 15.79 13.84 -3.82
CA ILE A 115 15.63 15.29 -3.73
C ILE A 115 14.92 15.58 -2.40
N GLY A 116 15.70 15.77 -1.33
CA GLY A 116 15.13 16.10 -0.02
C GLY A 116 16.08 16.12 1.18
N ALA A 117 17.27 15.51 1.12
CA ALA A 117 18.19 15.54 2.25
C ALA A 117 19.06 16.82 2.25
N LYS A 118 18.49 17.96 2.67
CA LYS A 118 19.30 19.13 3.06
C LYS A 118 19.98 18.82 4.41
N THR A 119 21.17 18.25 4.39
CA THR A 119 22.06 18.26 5.56
C THR A 119 22.60 19.68 5.73
N ARG A 120 21.93 20.50 6.57
CA ARG A 120 22.56 21.72 7.08
C ARG A 120 23.70 21.30 8.00
N LYS A 121 24.95 21.35 7.53
CA LYS A 121 26.10 21.45 8.43
C LYS A 121 26.04 22.83 9.08
N ARG A 122 25.70 22.90 10.39
CA ARG A 122 26.05 24.08 11.19
C ARG A 122 27.55 23.98 11.45
N ALA A 123 28.28 24.94 10.90
CA ALA A 123 29.58 25.30 11.43
C ALA A 123 29.37 25.86 12.84
N THR A 124 30.08 25.29 13.81
CA THR A 124 30.32 25.96 15.09
C THR A 124 31.82 26.16 15.18
N SER A 125 32.23 27.41 15.06
CA SER A 125 33.56 27.88 15.47
C SER A 125 33.52 28.22 16.96
N ARG A 126 34.57 27.83 17.68
CA ARG A 126 35.45 28.64 18.53
C ARG A 126 36.30 27.74 19.42
#